data_AF-A0A9X4AZ95-F1
#
_entry.id   AF-A0A9X4AZ95-F1
#
_cell.length_a   1.000
_cell.length_b   1.000
_cell.length_c   1.000
_cell.angle_alpha   90.00
_cell.angle_beta   90.00
_cell.angle_gamma   90.00
#
_symmetry.space_group_name_H-M   'P 1'
#
loop_
_entity.id
_entity.type
_entity.pdbx_description
1 polymer ?
#
loop_
_entity_poly.entity_id
_entity_poly.type
_entity_poly.pdbx_seq_one_letter_code
_entity_poly.pdbx_strand_id
1 'polypeptide(L)'
;MKREVQKFPVSWLLFSSDFNRHNTIIYIKNHTAYNLENTTIERTGIGGHPIELGTIKAMSSDVNEEMYPSPIMEKSDLILNYVLKGENHSSVIHGNIFLTDIRPIVINIIEENGELIFSATRIKHEDIIN
;
A
#
# COMPACT_ATOMS: atom_id res chain seq x y z
N MET A 1 2.66 -56.48 -10.70
CA MET A 1 2.76 -55.75 -9.41
C MET A 1 2.37 -54.31 -9.64
N LYS A 2 1.24 -53.86 -9.06
CA LYS A 2 0.77 -52.47 -9.14
C LYS A 2 1.52 -51.66 -8.09
N ARG A 3 2.16 -50.54 -8.47
CA ARG A 3 2.75 -49.59 -7.51
C ARG A 3 1.59 -48.91 -6.78
N GLU A 4 1.50 -49.12 -5.47
CA GLU A 4 0.64 -48.31 -4.62
C GLU A 4 1.20 -46.88 -4.59
N VAL A 5 0.42 -45.94 -5.12
CA VAL A 5 0.68 -44.51 -4.94
C VAL A 5 0.34 -44.22 -3.49
N GLN A 6 1.37 -44.07 -2.66
CA GLN A 6 1.25 -43.66 -1.28
C GLN A 6 0.54 -42.29 -1.24
N LYS A 7 -0.74 -42.27 -0.89
CA LYS A 7 -1.49 -41.05 -0.66
C LYS A 7 -0.96 -40.42 0.62
N PHE A 8 -0.17 -39.37 0.47
CA PHE A 8 0.17 -38.52 1.60
C PHE A 8 -1.12 -37.94 2.18
N PRO A 9 -1.36 -38.05 3.50
CA PRO A 9 -2.47 -37.33 4.11
C PRO A 9 -2.27 -35.84 3.84
N VAL A 10 -3.31 -35.18 3.34
CA VAL A 10 -3.40 -33.75 2.97
C VAL A 10 -3.21 -32.82 4.20
N SER A 11 -2.62 -33.33 5.29
CA SER A 11 -2.39 -32.63 6.54
C SER A 11 -1.03 -31.94 6.62
N TRP A 12 -0.24 -31.95 5.54
CA TRP A 12 1.01 -31.18 5.41
C TRP A 12 0.88 -29.86 4.65
N LEU A 13 -0.30 -29.53 4.14
CA LEU A 13 -0.56 -28.26 3.43
C LEU A 13 -1.17 -27.16 4.31
N LEU A 14 -1.28 -27.39 5.63
CA LEU A 14 -1.86 -26.41 6.56
C LEU A 14 -0.86 -25.84 7.58
N PHE A 15 0.44 -26.10 7.40
CA PHE A 15 1.50 -25.45 8.19
C PHE A 15 2.30 -24.46 7.33
N SER A 16 1.68 -23.33 7.00
CA SER A 16 2.39 -22.06 6.82
C SER A 16 1.52 -20.88 7.23
N SER A 17 0.81 -21.03 8.37
CA SER A 17 -0.01 -19.99 9.00
C SER A 17 0.80 -18.83 9.63
N ASP A 18 1.99 -18.51 9.11
CA ASP A 18 2.85 -17.40 9.56
C ASP A 18 3.25 -16.43 8.44
N PHE A 19 2.86 -16.66 7.18
CA PHE A 19 3.18 -15.73 6.07
C PHE A 19 2.25 -14.50 6.01
N ASN A 20 1.38 -14.31 7.01
CA ASN A 20 0.35 -13.27 7.03
C ASN A 20 0.66 -12.10 7.99
N ARG A 21 1.90 -11.95 8.48
CA ARG A 21 2.14 -11.15 9.70
C ARG A 21 2.62 -9.71 9.58
N HIS A 22 2.92 -9.16 8.40
CA HIS A 22 3.43 -7.77 8.30
C HIS A 22 3.04 -7.02 7.01
N ASN A 23 1.90 -7.35 6.40
CA ASN A 23 1.45 -6.63 5.21
C ASN A 23 0.80 -5.31 5.62
N THR A 24 1.32 -4.18 5.14
CA THR A 24 0.64 -2.88 5.26
C THR A 24 -0.31 -2.72 4.09
N ILE A 25 -1.60 -2.52 4.38
CA ILE A 25 -2.62 -2.18 3.39
C ILE A 25 -2.69 -0.65 3.24
N ILE A 26 -2.77 -0.16 2.00
CA ILE A 26 -2.82 1.27 1.69
C ILE A 26 -4.16 1.60 1.03
N TYR A 27 -4.83 2.63 1.52
CA TYR A 27 -6.06 3.18 0.98
C TYR A 27 -5.78 4.59 0.49
N ILE A 28 -6.27 4.95 -0.69
CA ILE A 28 -6.00 6.28 -1.25
C ILE A 28 -7.33 6.99 -1.50
N LYS A 29 -7.48 8.15 -0.86
CA LYS A 29 -8.63 9.04 -1.05
C LYS A 29 -8.17 10.29 -1.77
N ASN A 30 -8.58 10.43 -3.03
CA ASN A 30 -8.29 11.59 -3.85
C ASN A 30 -9.49 12.53 -3.86
N HIS A 31 -9.39 13.62 -3.10
CA HIS A 31 -10.42 14.67 -3.02
C HIS A 31 -10.20 15.79 -4.05
N THR A 32 -9.35 15.56 -5.04
CA THR A 32 -9.00 16.55 -6.06
C THR A 32 -9.71 16.28 -7.37
N ALA A 33 -9.78 17.30 -8.22
CA ALA A 33 -10.35 17.19 -9.57
C ALA A 33 -9.40 16.53 -10.58
N TYR A 34 -8.22 16.06 -10.16
CA TYR A 34 -7.19 15.54 -11.05
C TYR A 34 -7.04 14.02 -10.95
N ASN A 35 -6.85 13.38 -12.10
CA ASN A 35 -6.35 12.02 -12.16
C ASN A 35 -4.82 12.05 -11.97
N LEU A 36 -4.30 11.13 -11.16
CA LEU A 36 -2.88 10.88 -11.02
C LEU A 36 -2.55 9.57 -11.74
N GLU A 37 -1.90 9.67 -12.90
CA GLU A 37 -1.60 8.54 -13.77
C GLU A 37 -0.26 7.89 -13.39
N ASN A 38 -0.08 6.60 -13.76
CA ASN A 38 1.15 5.84 -13.53
C ASN A 38 1.71 6.00 -12.11
N THR A 39 0.81 6.00 -11.13
CA THR A 39 1.19 6.25 -9.75
C THR A 39 1.92 5.05 -9.21
N THR A 40 3.04 5.29 -8.54
CA THR A 40 3.75 4.30 -7.74
C THR A 40 3.97 4.83 -6.34
N ILE A 41 4.09 3.91 -5.39
CA ILE A 41 4.45 4.23 -4.01
C ILE A 41 5.63 3.40 -3.55
N GLU A 42 6.59 4.06 -2.94
CA GLU A 42 7.75 3.42 -2.33
C GLU A 42 7.96 3.99 -0.94
N ARG A 43 8.75 3.29 -0.12
CA ARG A 43 9.13 3.77 1.21
C ARG A 43 10.57 4.26 1.20
N THR A 44 10.89 5.17 2.10
CA THR A 44 12.28 5.55 2.36
C THR A 44 13.01 4.48 3.20
N GLY A 45 14.30 4.28 2.95
CA GLY A 45 15.14 3.34 3.71
C GLY A 45 15.40 2.00 3.00
N ILE A 46 16.08 1.08 3.70
CA ILE A 46 16.62 -0.14 3.08
C ILE A 46 15.50 -1.13 2.75
N GLY A 47 15.48 -1.62 1.50
CA GLY A 47 14.49 -2.59 1.01
C GLY A 47 13.18 -1.94 0.58
N GLY A 48 13.24 -0.66 0.20
CA GLY A 48 12.17 0.03 -0.51
C GLY A 48 12.07 -0.44 -1.96
N HIS A 49 10.98 -1.11 -2.33
CA HIS A 49 10.65 -1.33 -3.75
C HIS A 49 9.40 -0.53 -4.10
N PRO A 50 9.36 0.15 -5.26
CA PRO A 50 8.16 0.78 -5.77
C PRO A 50 7.06 -0.25 -6.01
N ILE A 51 5.86 0.11 -5.62
CA ILE A 51 4.62 -0.62 -5.87
C ILE A 51 3.80 0.18 -6.86
N GLU A 52 3.26 -0.48 -7.88
CA GLU A 52 2.39 0.16 -8.87
C GLU A 52 0.96 0.30 -8.32
N LEU A 53 0.44 1.53 -8.33
CA LEU A 53 -0.93 1.85 -7.95
C LEU A 53 -1.83 2.15 -9.16
N GLY A 54 -1.24 2.22 -10.36
CA GLY A 54 -1.96 2.57 -11.59
C GLY A 54 -2.48 4.00 -11.58
N THR A 55 -3.70 4.21 -12.07
CA THR A 55 -4.34 5.54 -12.09
C THR A 55 -5.19 5.73 -10.84
N ILE A 56 -4.87 6.74 -10.03
CA ILE A 56 -5.74 7.23 -8.96
C ILE A 56 -6.70 8.24 -9.59
N LYS A 57 -8.00 7.94 -9.57
CA LYS A 57 -9.01 8.78 -10.23
C LYS A 57 -9.30 10.05 -9.43
N ALA A 58 -9.73 11.10 -10.11
CA ALA A 58 -10.26 12.30 -9.49
C ALA A 58 -11.51 11.99 -8.67
N MET A 59 -11.69 12.68 -7.54
CA MET A 59 -12.87 12.56 -6.68
C MET A 59 -13.20 11.10 -6.32
N SER A 60 -12.18 10.28 -6.06
CA SER A 60 -12.34 8.86 -5.76
C SER A 60 -11.83 8.51 -4.36
N SER A 61 -12.42 7.47 -3.81
CA SER A 61 -11.90 6.75 -2.65
C SER A 61 -11.54 5.34 -3.13
N ASP A 62 -10.50 5.26 -3.95
CA ASP A 62 -10.08 3.99 -4.53
C ASP A 62 -9.37 3.13 -3.46
N VAL A 63 -9.76 1.86 -3.41
CA VAL A 63 -9.10 0.84 -2.60
C VAL A 63 -8.08 0.14 -3.51
N ASN A 64 -6.80 0.51 -3.39
CA ASN A 64 -5.72 -0.26 -3.98
C ASN A 64 -5.08 -1.10 -2.88
N GLU A 65 -5.60 -2.32 -2.68
CA GLU A 65 -4.99 -3.29 -1.78
C GLU A 65 -3.67 -3.79 -2.36
N GLU A 66 -2.60 -3.09 -2.00
CA GLU A 66 -1.26 -3.51 -2.32
C GLU A 66 -0.53 -3.93 -1.05
N MET A 67 0.11 -5.10 -1.10
CA MET A 67 0.86 -5.66 0.04
C MET A 67 2.27 -5.09 0.06
N TYR A 68 2.61 -4.37 1.13
CA TYR A 68 3.99 -3.98 1.39
C TYR A 68 4.68 -4.98 2.35
N PRO A 69 5.49 -5.94 1.88
CA PRO A 69 6.26 -6.79 2.78
C PRO A 69 7.45 -6.00 3.32
N SER A 70 7.49 -5.73 4.63
CA SER A 70 8.70 -5.21 5.27
C SER A 70 9.06 -6.00 6.52
N PRO A 71 10.29 -6.53 6.61
CA PRO A 71 10.78 -7.21 7.80
C PRO A 71 11.38 -6.25 8.85
N ILE A 72 11.36 -4.92 8.64
CA ILE A 72 12.17 -3.96 9.41
C ILE A 72 11.30 -3.00 10.23
N MET A 73 11.60 -2.89 11.54
CA MET A 73 10.96 -1.99 12.51
C MET A 73 11.50 -0.55 12.44
N GLU A 74 11.57 0.04 11.25
CA GLU A 74 12.04 1.42 11.07
C GLU A 74 10.88 2.37 10.78
N LYS A 75 11.01 3.61 11.26
CA LYS A 75 10.17 4.71 10.79
C LYS A 75 10.59 5.03 9.36
N SER A 76 9.61 5.15 8.50
CA SER A 76 9.82 5.45 7.09
C SER A 76 8.81 6.49 6.62
N ASP A 77 9.19 7.27 5.62
CA ASP A 77 8.28 8.11 4.86
C ASP A 77 7.84 7.34 3.60
N LEU A 78 6.71 7.72 3.01
CA LEU A 78 6.33 7.22 1.69
C LEU A 78 6.68 8.25 0.63
N ILE A 79 7.20 7.79 -0.50
CA ILE A 79 7.38 8.59 -1.71
C ILE A 79 6.31 8.13 -2.69
N LEU A 80 5.45 9.07 -3.09
CA LEU A 80 4.46 8.86 -4.13
C LEU A 80 4.99 9.50 -5.42
N ASN A 81 5.19 8.69 -6.46
CA ASN A 81 5.56 9.17 -7.79
C ASN A 81 4.34 9.06 -8.70
N TYR A 82 4.02 10.08 -9.48
CA TYR A 82 2.82 10.11 -10.32
C TYR A 82 2.98 11.03 -11.53
N VAL A 83 2.14 10.82 -12.53
CA VAL A 83 2.00 11.70 -13.69
C VAL A 83 0.77 12.58 -13.54
N LEU A 84 0.95 13.89 -13.64
CA LEU A 84 -0.13 14.88 -13.63
C LEU A 84 0.02 15.76 -14.87
N LYS A 85 -1.05 15.83 -15.69
CA LYS A 85 -1.07 16.63 -16.94
C LYS A 85 0.11 16.31 -17.88
N GLY A 86 0.58 15.06 -17.88
CA GLY A 86 1.70 14.59 -18.70
C GLY A 86 3.10 14.85 -18.12
N GLU A 87 3.20 15.48 -16.95
CA GLU A 87 4.47 15.73 -16.27
C GLU A 87 4.67 14.76 -15.10
N ASN A 88 5.91 14.34 -14.85
CA ASN A 88 6.26 13.48 -13.73
C ASN A 88 6.45 14.31 -12.46
N HIS A 89 5.83 13.88 -11.38
CA HIS A 89 5.93 14.49 -10.06
C HIS A 89 6.28 13.44 -9.01
N SER A 90 6.84 13.92 -7.90
CA SER A 90 7.13 13.12 -6.72
C SER A 90 6.72 13.90 -5.48
N SER A 91 6.12 13.22 -4.51
CA SER A 91 5.70 13.81 -3.24
C SER A 91 6.06 12.91 -2.09
N VAL A 92 6.64 13.50 -1.04
CA VAL A 92 6.99 12.77 0.18
C VAL A 92 5.85 12.94 1.18
N ILE A 93 5.31 11.82 1.63
CA ILE A 93 4.27 11.76 2.63
C ILE A 93 4.93 11.48 3.97
N HIS A 94 5.12 12.56 4.73
CA HIS A 94 5.69 12.47 6.06
C HIS A 94 4.67 11.90 7.04
N GLY A 95 5.09 10.88 7.76
CA GLY A 95 4.29 10.23 8.77
C GLY A 95 5.16 9.17 9.41
N ASN A 96 5.11 9.04 10.75
CA ASN A 96 5.86 7.99 11.44
C ASN A 96 5.28 6.61 11.06
N ILE A 97 5.55 6.11 9.86
CA ILE A 97 5.03 4.85 9.36
C ILE A 97 5.93 3.76 9.91
N PHE A 98 5.37 3.00 10.84
CA PHE A 98 6.00 1.81 11.40
C PHE A 98 5.49 0.61 10.62
N LEU A 99 6.36 -0.08 9.87
CA LEU A 99 5.93 -1.14 8.96
C LEU A 99 5.57 -2.45 9.66
N THR A 100 5.87 -2.57 10.95
CA THR A 100 5.29 -3.61 11.80
C THR A 100 3.89 -3.29 12.29
N ASP A 101 3.42 -2.06 12.09
CA ASP A 101 2.03 -1.71 12.34
C ASP A 101 1.17 -2.23 11.19
N ILE A 102 0.44 -3.31 11.46
CA ILE A 102 -0.46 -3.97 10.50
C ILE A 102 -1.72 -3.17 10.21
N ARG A 103 -1.97 -2.07 10.93
CA ARG A 103 -3.13 -1.21 10.70
C ARG A 103 -3.05 -0.57 9.32
N PRO A 104 -4.13 -0.47 8.55
CA PRO A 104 -4.07 0.18 7.25
C PRO A 104 -3.65 1.63 7.31
N ILE A 105 -3.03 2.10 6.23
CA ILE A 105 -2.72 3.52 6.00
C ILE A 105 -3.76 4.09 5.05
N VAL A 106 -4.40 5.18 5.42
CA VAL A 106 -5.16 6.03 4.49
C VAL A 106 -4.29 7.19 4.08
N ILE A 107 -4.06 7.32 2.78
CA ILE A 107 -3.46 8.49 2.15
C ILE A 107 -4.59 9.39 1.66
N ASN A 108 -4.66 10.62 2.16
CA ASN A 108 -5.54 11.64 1.62
C ASN A 108 -4.75 12.58 0.71
N ILE A 109 -5.31 12.84 -0.46
CA ILE A 109 -4.82 13.80 -1.44
C ILE A 109 -5.85 14.93 -1.52
N ILE A 110 -5.41 16.13 -1.20
CA ILE A 110 -6.23 17.35 -1.29
C ILE A 110 -5.51 18.39 -2.13
N GLU A 111 -6.25 19.37 -2.63
CA GLU A 111 -5.68 20.54 -3.30
C GLU A 111 -5.80 21.74 -2.36
N GLU A 112 -4.68 22.39 -2.07
CA GLU A 112 -4.63 23.61 -1.28
C GLU A 112 -3.76 24.64 -2.01
N ASN A 113 -4.31 25.83 -2.28
CA ASN A 113 -3.62 26.90 -3.00
C ASN A 113 -3.03 26.50 -4.37
N GLY A 114 -3.65 25.52 -5.05
CA GLY A 114 -3.19 25.01 -6.34
C GLY A 114 -2.07 23.98 -6.26
N GLU A 115 -1.69 23.55 -5.05
CA GLU A 115 -0.72 22.49 -4.80
C GLU A 115 -1.43 21.24 -4.26
N LEU A 116 -0.92 20.07 -4.64
CA LEU A 116 -1.40 18.80 -4.11
C LEU A 116 -0.72 18.52 -2.77
N ILE A 117 -1.53 18.34 -1.74
CA ILE A 117 -1.07 18.01 -0.39
C ILE A 117 -1.42 16.55 -0.09
N PHE A 118 -0.43 15.81 0.38
CA PHE A 118 -0.54 14.39 0.69
C PHE A 118 -0.36 14.17 2.19
N SER A 119 -1.26 13.41 2.81
CA SER A 119 -1.18 13.07 4.23
C SER A 119 -1.51 11.60 4.46
N ALA A 120 -0.80 10.96 5.40
CA ALA A 120 -1.01 9.57 5.75
C ALA A 120 -1.52 9.44 7.20
N THR A 121 -2.57 8.64 7.40
CA THR A 121 -3.12 8.33 8.73
C THR A 121 -3.29 6.82 8.87
N ARG A 122 -2.84 6.25 9.99
CA ARG A 122 -3.13 4.85 10.34
C ARG A 122 -4.54 4.76 10.92
N ILE A 123 -5.37 3.88 10.37
CA ILE A 123 -6.73 3.64 10.84
C ILE A 123 -6.89 2.20 11.33
N LYS A 124 -7.91 1.89 12.12
CA LYS A 124 -8.23 0.47 12.38
C LYS A 124 -8.85 -0.12 11.12
N HIS A 125 -8.70 -1.43 10.92
CA HIS A 125 -9.34 -2.12 9.79
C HIS A 125 -10.86 -1.90 9.74
N GLU A 126 -11.50 -1.79 10.91
CA GLU A 126 -12.95 -1.56 11.03
C GLU A 126 -13.40 -0.17 10.51
N ASP A 127 -12.49 0.79 10.42
CA ASP A 127 -12.79 2.19 10.06
C ASP A 127 -12.74 2.45 8.54
N ILE A 128 -12.47 1.42 7.71
CA ILE A 128 -12.32 1.58 6.25
C ILE A 128 -13.68 1.82 5.55
N ILE A 129 -14.80 1.40 6.14
CA ILE A 129 -16.11 1.24 5.46
C ILE A 129 -17.13 2.34 5.80
N ASN A 130 -16.75 3.38 6.57
CA ASN A 130 -17.65 4.52 6.86
C ASN A 130 -17.29 5.79 6.10
#